data_AF-A0A3S4GJF0-F1
#
_entry.id   AF-A0A3S4GJF0-F1
#
_cell.length_a   1.000
_cell.length_b   1.000
_cell.length_c   1.000
_cell.angle_alpha   90.00
_cell.angle_beta   90.00
_cell.angle_gamma   90.00
#
_symmetry.space_group_name_H-M   'P 1'
#
loop_
_entity.id
_entity.type
_entity.pdbx_description
1 polymer ?
#
loop_
_entity_poly.entity_id
_entity_poly.type
_entity_poly.pdbx_seq_one_letter_code
_entity_poly.pdbx_strand_id
1 'polypeptide(L)'
;MAAGVRAQAVSPQGKLIDDFLFVTTARSIHTCNAPSPAATSAIPIGAHIVSKVQSLLASQSNPDARCVRHVAWRHYTPLLPVNPP
;
A
#
# COMPACT_ATOMS: atom_id res chain seq x y z
N MET A 1 3.63 -14.59 26.75
CA MET A 1 4.41 -13.84 25.75
C MET A 1 3.57 -13.72 24.48
N ALA A 2 3.46 -12.53 23.89
CA ALA A 2 2.71 -12.34 22.65
C ALA A 2 3.62 -12.60 21.44
N ALA A 3 3.17 -13.42 20.50
CA ALA A 3 3.87 -13.62 19.23
C ALA A 3 3.68 -12.38 18.34
N GLY A 4 4.76 -11.90 17.71
CA GLY A 4 4.68 -10.79 16.76
C GLY A 4 4.03 -11.22 15.45
N VAL A 5 3.00 -10.51 15.01
CA VAL A 5 2.35 -10.70 13.71
C VAL A 5 2.90 -9.68 12.72
N ARG A 6 3.23 -10.11 11.50
CA ARG A 6 3.68 -9.23 10.39
C ARG A 6 2.70 -9.34 9.24
N ALA A 7 2.41 -8.20 8.61
CA ALA A 7 1.76 -8.21 7.31
C ALA A 7 2.79 -8.70 6.27
N GLN A 8 2.54 -9.87 5.68
CA GLN A 8 3.39 -10.50 4.67
C GLN A 8 2.62 -10.59 3.35
N ALA A 9 3.14 -9.96 2.30
CA ALA A 9 2.54 -10.01 0.97
C ALA A 9 3.01 -11.25 0.19
N VAL A 10 2.11 -11.78 -0.64
CA VAL A 10 2.31 -12.96 -1.49
C VAL A 10 1.91 -12.62 -2.91
N SER A 11 2.85 -12.71 -3.86
CA SER A 11 2.59 -12.42 -5.26
C SER A 11 1.51 -13.33 -5.85
N PRO A 12 0.89 -12.97 -6.98
CA PRO A 12 -0.08 -13.83 -7.66
C PRO A 12 0.45 -15.21 -8.06
N GLN A 13 1.78 -15.36 -8.16
CA GLN A 13 2.47 -16.62 -8.45
C GLN A 13 2.83 -17.40 -7.17
N GLY A 14 2.38 -16.95 -6.01
CA GLY A 14 2.64 -17.59 -4.71
C GLY A 14 3.99 -17.24 -4.08
N LYS A 15 4.74 -16.28 -4.63
CA LYS A 15 6.06 -15.90 -4.09
C LYS A 15 5.92 -14.90 -2.94
N LEU A 16 6.61 -15.13 -1.83
CA LEU A 16 6.73 -14.13 -0.77
C LEU A 16 7.42 -12.86 -1.27
N ILE A 17 6.87 -11.71 -0.92
CA ILE A 17 7.53 -10.44 -1.15
C ILE A 17 8.49 -10.17 0.01
N ASP A 18 9.77 -10.05 -0.30
CA ASP A 18 10.83 -9.91 0.71
C ASP A 18 11.13 -8.44 1.05
N ASP A 19 10.61 -7.48 0.29
CA ASP A 19 10.89 -6.04 0.42
C ASP A 19 9.61 -5.21 0.61
N PHE A 20 9.74 -3.89 0.83
CA PHE A 20 8.61 -2.99 0.95
C PHE A 20 7.73 -3.02 -0.31
N LEU A 21 6.44 -3.24 -0.11
CA LEU A 21 5.44 -3.16 -1.18
C LEU A 21 4.54 -1.97 -0.94
N PHE A 22 4.57 -1.00 -1.86
CA PHE A 22 3.72 0.17 -1.81
C PHE A 22 2.68 0.15 -2.93
N VAL A 23 1.40 0.29 -2.56
CA VAL A 23 0.30 0.46 -3.51
C VAL A 23 -0.26 1.87 -3.35
N THR A 24 -0.32 2.64 -4.43
CA THR A 24 -0.84 4.01 -4.41
C THR A 24 -2.19 4.10 -5.09
N THR A 25 -3.08 4.89 -4.53
CA THR A 25 -4.27 5.41 -5.20
C THR A 25 -4.10 6.91 -5.43
N ALA A 26 -5.08 7.55 -6.06
CA ALA A 26 -5.08 9.00 -6.22
C ALA A 26 -4.85 9.76 -4.90
N ARG A 27 -5.23 9.21 -3.74
CA ARG A 27 -5.19 9.92 -2.45
C ARG A 27 -4.63 9.11 -1.28
N SER A 28 -4.04 7.96 -1.55
CA SER A 28 -3.56 7.08 -0.49
C SER A 28 -2.31 6.33 -0.92
N ILE A 29 -1.44 6.08 0.05
CA ILE A 29 -0.29 5.19 -0.10
C ILE A 29 -0.46 4.08 0.94
N HIS A 30 -0.60 2.85 0.47
CA HIS A 30 -0.69 1.65 1.30
C HIS A 30 0.67 0.97 1.34
N THR A 31 1.17 0.70 2.54
CA THR A 31 2.34 -0.15 2.75
C THR A 31 1.85 -1.57 2.98
N CYS A 32 1.83 -2.37 1.92
CA CYS A 32 1.26 -3.72 1.91
C CYS A 32 2.25 -4.81 2.34
N ASN A 33 3.55 -4.50 2.36
CA ASN A 33 4.59 -5.35 2.92
C ASN A 33 5.66 -4.47 3.54
N ALA A 34 6.21 -4.89 4.68
CA ALA A 34 7.31 -4.20 5.34
C ALA A 34 8.22 -5.25 6.02
N PRO A 35 9.46 -5.47 5.54
CA PRO A 35 10.34 -6.49 6.08
C PRO A 35 10.85 -6.16 7.48
N SER A 36 11.35 -7.18 8.20
CA SER A 36 12.04 -6.96 9.48
C SER A 36 13.48 -6.48 9.27
N PRO A 37 13.97 -5.50 10.04
CA PRO A 37 13.27 -4.67 11.01
C PRO A 37 12.94 -3.33 10.34
N ALA A 38 11.69 -3.16 9.89
CA ALA A 38 11.21 -1.88 9.36
C ALA A 38 11.47 -0.71 10.34
N ALA A 39 11.51 -1.00 11.64
CA ALA A 39 11.88 -0.05 12.70
C ALA A 39 13.31 0.51 12.56
N THR A 40 14.30 -0.29 12.19
CA THR A 40 15.68 0.19 11.93
C THR A 40 15.79 1.02 10.66
N SER A 41 14.87 0.87 9.72
CA SER A 41 14.81 1.63 8.47
C SER A 41 13.72 2.71 8.48
N ALA A 42 13.21 3.10 9.66
CA ALA A 42 12.10 4.04 9.79
C ALA A 42 12.37 5.43 9.18
N ILE A 43 13.61 5.91 9.27
CA ILE A 43 14.03 7.19 8.69
C ILE A 43 14.07 7.13 7.15
N PRO A 44 14.85 6.22 6.52
CA PRO A 44 14.89 6.15 5.06
C PRO A 44 13.53 5.79 4.44
N ILE A 45 12.72 4.94 5.10
CA ILE A 45 11.38 4.63 4.59
C ILE A 45 10.43 5.83 4.70
N GLY A 46 10.52 6.62 5.78
CA GLY A 46 9.76 7.85 5.94
C GLY A 46 10.07 8.85 4.83
N ALA A 47 11.35 9.04 4.51
CA ALA A 47 11.78 9.90 3.41
C ALA A 47 11.23 9.42 2.06
N HIS A 48 11.26 8.10 1.81
CA HIS A 48 10.69 7.52 0.59
C HIS A 48 9.18 7.75 0.48
N ILE A 49 8.43 7.58 1.57
CA ILE A 49 6.99 7.82 1.62
C ILE A 49 6.69 9.30 1.33
N VAL A 50 7.41 10.23 1.95
CA VAL A 50 7.24 11.68 1.73
C VAL A 50 7.49 12.05 0.27
N SER A 51 8.57 11.54 -0.33
CA SER A 51 8.86 11.76 -1.76
C SER A 51 7.69 11.31 -2.64
N LYS A 52 7.11 10.14 -2.35
CA LYS A 52 5.98 9.59 -3.10
C LYS A 52 4.69 10.40 -2.90
N VAL A 53 4.45 10.93 -1.70
CA VAL A 53 3.35 11.87 -1.43
C VAL A 53 3.52 13.16 -2.23
N GLN A 54 4.72 13.72 -2.29
CA GLN A 54 4.99 14.93 -3.08
C GLN A 54 4.68 14.70 -4.56
N SER A 55 5.08 13.57 -5.13
CA SER A 55 4.73 13.20 -6.51
C SER A 55 3.22 13.08 -6.70
N LEU A 56 2.49 12.45 -5.77
CA LEU A 56 1.03 12.35 -5.84
C LEU A 56 0.34 13.71 -5.76
N LEU A 57 0.79 14.60 -4.89
CA LEU A 57 0.25 15.96 -4.77
C LEU A 57 0.51 16.77 -6.04
N ALA A 58 1.70 16.68 -6.63
CA ALA A 58 2.01 17.34 -7.90
C ALA A 58 1.11 16.85 -9.05
N SER A 59 0.69 15.58 -9.02
CA SER A 59 -0.22 15.01 -10.01
C SER A 59 -1.71 15.28 -9.74
N GLN A 60 -2.08 15.79 -8.56
CA GLN A 60 -3.47 16.08 -8.20
C GLN A 60 -3.81 17.56 -8.42
N SER A 61 -4.40 17.88 -9.56
CA SER A 61 -4.86 19.24 -9.91
C SER A 61 -6.30 19.57 -9.46
N ASN A 62 -7.01 18.66 -8.78
CA ASN A 62 -8.42 18.88 -8.41
C ASN A 62 -8.73 18.48 -6.94
N PRO A 63 -9.07 19.44 -6.06
CA PRO A 63 -9.37 19.18 -4.64
C PRO A 63 -10.72 18.48 -4.38
N ASP A 64 -11.62 18.37 -5.38
CA ASP A 64 -13.01 17.96 -5.18
C ASP A 64 -13.36 16.50 -5.54
N ALA A 65 -12.37 15.63 -5.81
CA ALA A 65 -12.63 14.20 -6.08
C ALA A 65 -12.99 13.41 -4.81
N ARG A 66 -13.87 13.92 -3.95
CA ARG A 66 -14.32 13.33 -2.67
C ARG A 66 -15.15 12.06 -2.94
N CYS A 67 -14.55 10.91 -2.70
CA CYS A 67 -15.23 9.62 -2.52
C CYS A 67 -15.57 8.84 -3.82
N VAL A 68 -14.56 8.52 -4.62
CA VAL A 68 -14.62 7.31 -5.46
C VAL A 68 -14.03 6.15 -4.67
N ARG A 69 -14.82 5.08 -4.50
CA ARG A 69 -14.38 3.79 -3.93
C ARG A 69 -13.21 3.26 -4.76
N HIS A 70 -11.99 3.56 -4.32
CA HIS A 70 -10.79 3.23 -5.08
C HIS A 70 -10.45 1.76 -4.85
N VAL A 71 -10.66 0.93 -5.87
CA VAL A 71 -10.29 -0.48 -5.85
C VAL A 71 -8.79 -0.61 -6.14
N ALA A 72 -7.96 -0.16 -5.19
CA ALA A 72 -6.50 -0.28 -5.25
C ALA A 72 -6.02 -1.75 -5.35
N TRP A 73 -6.92 -2.68 -5.03
CA TRP A 73 -6.64 -4.10 -4.89
C TRP A 73 -7.05 -4.94 -6.10
N ARG A 74 -7.58 -4.33 -7.19
CA ARG A 74 -8.09 -5.05 -8.38
C ARG A 74 -7.06 -5.96 -9.05
N HIS A 75 -5.78 -5.61 -8.98
CA HIS A 75 -4.69 -6.43 -9.53
C HIS A 75 -4.17 -7.51 -8.56
N TYR A 76 -4.64 -7.51 -7.30
CA TYR A 76 -4.18 -8.41 -6.23
C TYR A 76 -5.31 -9.25 -5.59
N THR A 77 -6.56 -9.04 -5.99
CA THR A 77 -7.72 -9.85 -5.56
C THR A 77 -8.45 -10.41 -6.79
N PRO A 78 -8.03 -11.56 -7.33
CA PRO A 78 -8.94 -12.35 -8.12
C PRO A 78 -9.91 -13.05 -7.14
N LEU A 79 -11.23 -12.90 -7.36
CA LEU A 79 -12.31 -13.72 -6.79
C LEU A 79 -12.85 -13.36 -5.38
N LEU A 80 -13.30 -12.12 -5.15
CA LEU A 80 -14.40 -11.91 -4.20
C LEU A 80 -15.59 -11.28 -4.94
N PRO A 81 -16.78 -11.92 -4.95
CA PRO A 81 -17.98 -11.32 -5.51
C PRO A 81 -18.35 -10.12 -4.65
N VAL A 82 -18.17 -8.92 -5.21
CA VAL A 82 -18.72 -7.70 -4.63
C VAL A 82 -20.23 -7.73 -4.85
N ASN A 83 -20.99 -8.26 -3.90
CA ASN A 83 -22.43 -7.99 -3.85
C ASN A 83 -22.62 -6.67 -3.08
N PRO A 84 -23.04 -5.58 -3.74
CA PRO A 84 -23.47 -4.39 -3.00
C PRO A 84 -24.87 -4.59 -2.40
N PRO A 85 -25.21 -3.96 -1.27
CA PRO A 85 -26.60 -3.61 -0.98
C PRO A 85 -27.11 -2.54 -1.95
#